data_AF-A0A7G2IMS4-F1
#
_entry.id   AF-A0A7G2IMS4-F1
#
_cell.length_a   1.000
_cell.length_b   1.000
_cell.length_c   1.000
_cell.angle_alpha   90.00
_cell.angle_beta   90.00
_cell.angle_gamma   90.00
#
_symmetry.space_group_name_H-M   'P 1'
#
loop_
_entity.id
_entity.type
_entity.pdbx_description
1 polymer ?
#
loop_
_entity_poly.entity_id
_entity_poly.type
_entity_poly.pdbx_seq_one_letter_code
_entity_poly.pdbx_strand_id
1 'polypeptide(L)'
;MRAVAKRFNSAQAIINGNPGLTRAIRLRRQKDASAIFNGIIHKNEQYEATLCNPPFHDSAASARAGSERKRRNLGQDKDDALNFGGQQQELWCEGGEVAFIKKKKMIVESQAFGRQVMWFTTLVSRGENLPPLYHALTDAGAVKVVKKDDGQAKAESLYCLDLYG
;
A
#
# COMPACT_ATOMS: atom_id res chain seq x y z
N MET A 1 -5.14 16.15 10.32
CA MET A 1 -4.35 17.05 9.45
C MET A 1 -2.83 17.03 9.68
N ARG A 2 -2.33 17.10 10.93
CA ARG A 2 -0.87 17.19 11.21
C ARG A 2 -0.03 15.99 10.73
N ALA A 3 -0.53 14.75 10.89
CA ALA A 3 0.18 13.54 10.48
C ALA A 3 0.39 13.44 8.94
N VAL A 4 -0.63 13.79 8.15
CA VAL A 4 -0.57 13.76 6.67
C VAL A 4 0.41 14.81 6.14
N ALA A 5 0.43 16.01 6.73
CA ALA A 5 1.40 17.04 6.38
C ALA A 5 2.85 16.59 6.66
N LYS A 6 3.06 15.86 7.77
CA LYS A 6 4.38 15.33 8.13
C LYS A 6 4.92 14.34 7.10
N ARG A 7 4.11 13.40 6.61
CA ARG A 7 4.51 12.40 5.59
C ARG A 7 4.89 13.04 4.26
N PHE A 8 4.08 13.98 3.80
CA PHE A 8 4.33 14.69 2.55
C PHE A 8 5.65 15.49 2.62
N ASN A 9 5.88 16.18 3.75
CA ASN A 9 7.11 16.92 3.97
C ASN A 9 8.34 15.99 4.07
N SER A 10 8.20 14.82 4.69
CA SER A 10 9.28 13.82 4.73
C SER A 10 9.63 13.31 3.33
N ALA A 11 8.64 12.98 2.51
CA ALA A 11 8.88 12.57 1.11
C ALA A 11 9.55 13.70 0.31
N GLN A 12 9.11 14.95 0.49
CA GLN A 12 9.71 16.10 -0.18
C GLN A 12 11.16 16.31 0.25
N ALA A 13 11.47 16.16 1.54
CA ALA A 13 12.83 16.27 2.06
C ALA A 13 13.76 15.21 1.46
N ILE A 14 13.28 13.96 1.34
CA ILE A 14 14.03 12.87 0.68
C ILE A 14 14.33 13.23 -0.78
N ILE A 15 13.33 13.71 -1.53
CA ILE A 15 13.54 14.12 -2.93
C ILE A 15 14.55 15.27 -3.03
N ASN A 16 14.44 16.28 -2.16
CA ASN A 16 15.35 17.42 -2.17
C ASN A 16 16.79 17.04 -1.80
N GLY A 17 16.97 16.02 -0.96
CA GLY A 17 18.27 15.51 -0.56
C GLY A 17 18.97 14.64 -1.60
N ASN A 18 18.31 14.26 -2.71
CA ASN A 18 18.83 13.37 -3.73
C ASN A 18 18.82 14.05 -5.11
N PRO A 19 19.93 14.65 -5.55
CA PRO A 19 20.02 15.34 -6.83
C PRO A 19 19.56 14.47 -8.00
N GLY A 20 18.74 15.03 -8.88
CA GLY A 20 18.15 14.33 -10.03
C GLY A 20 16.74 13.79 -9.81
N LEU A 21 16.32 13.52 -8.56
CA LEU A 21 14.99 12.97 -8.29
C LEU A 21 13.86 13.99 -8.47
N THR A 22 14.11 15.29 -8.32
CA THR A 22 13.08 16.33 -8.43
C THR A 22 12.42 16.38 -9.81
N ARG A 23 13.14 15.98 -10.88
CA ARG A 23 12.59 15.89 -12.24
C ARG A 23 11.87 14.57 -12.50
N ALA A 24 12.24 13.50 -11.81
CA ALA A 24 11.72 12.16 -12.01
C ALA A 24 10.50 11.85 -11.11
N ILE A 25 10.40 12.48 -9.93
CA ILE A 25 9.39 12.17 -8.92
C ILE A 25 8.50 13.38 -8.68
N ARG A 26 7.20 13.21 -8.93
CA ARG A 26 6.17 14.21 -8.63
C ARG A 26 5.34 13.78 -7.44
N LEU A 27 5.41 14.54 -6.34
CA LEU A 27 4.57 14.30 -5.18
C LEU A 27 3.16 14.87 -5.39
N ARG A 28 2.15 14.07 -5.04
CA ARG A 28 0.75 14.47 -4.99
C ARG A 28 0.15 14.07 -3.66
N ARG A 29 -0.65 14.96 -3.07
CA ARG A 29 -1.35 14.69 -1.82
C ARG A 29 -2.77 14.24 -2.13
N GLN A 30 -3.13 13.04 -1.65
CA GLN A 30 -4.51 12.58 -1.64
C GLN A 30 -5.29 13.37 -0.58
N LYS A 31 -6.35 14.06 -1.02
CA LYS A 31 -7.18 14.92 -0.17
C LYS A 31 -8.30 14.11 0.48
N ASP A 32 -8.86 13.14 -0.24
CA ASP A 32 -9.87 12.23 0.29
C ASP A 32 -9.17 11.01 0.90
N ALA A 33 -9.12 10.96 2.23
CA ALA A 33 -8.49 9.85 2.95
C ALA A 33 -9.20 8.51 2.74
N SER A 34 -10.42 8.54 2.20
CA SER A 34 -11.06 7.32 1.78
C SER A 34 -10.46 6.85 0.44
N ALA A 35 -10.18 7.71 -0.54
CA ALA A 35 -9.77 7.33 -1.90
C ALA A 35 -8.29 6.90 -2.04
N ILE A 36 -8.02 6.03 -3.02
CA ILE A 36 -6.66 5.60 -3.38
C ILE A 36 -6.27 6.22 -4.72
N PHE A 37 -7.06 5.97 -5.77
CA PHE A 37 -6.77 6.40 -7.14
C PHE A 37 -7.59 7.62 -7.53
N ASN A 38 -8.85 7.68 -7.09
CA ASN A 38 -9.74 8.81 -7.36
C ASN A 38 -9.15 10.12 -6.83
N GLY A 39 -9.06 11.13 -7.70
CA GLY A 39 -8.47 12.44 -7.36
C GLY A 39 -6.94 12.50 -7.39
N ILE A 40 -6.25 11.37 -7.65
CA ILE A 40 -4.79 11.33 -7.86
C ILE A 40 -4.44 11.06 -9.32
N ILE A 41 -5.11 10.09 -9.95
CA ILE A 41 -4.99 9.80 -11.37
C ILE A 41 -5.96 10.72 -12.13
N HIS A 42 -5.44 11.55 -13.03
CA HIS A 42 -6.25 12.46 -13.84
C HIS A 42 -6.55 11.89 -15.23
N LYS A 43 -7.61 12.38 -15.90
CA LYS A 43 -8.14 11.83 -17.16
C LYS A 43 -7.14 11.62 -18.30
N ASN A 44 -6.05 12.39 -18.34
CA ASN A 44 -5.05 12.36 -19.41
C ASN A 44 -3.72 11.73 -18.97
N GLU A 45 -3.72 10.97 -17.88
CA GLU A 45 -2.54 10.32 -17.36
C GLU A 45 -2.59 8.81 -17.61
N GLN A 46 -1.45 8.26 -17.97
CA GLN A 46 -1.23 6.83 -18.10
C GLN A 46 -0.04 6.42 -17.26
N TYR A 47 -0.14 5.27 -16.61
CA TYR A 47 0.88 4.71 -15.74
C TYR A 47 1.11 3.25 -16.11
N GLU A 48 2.37 2.83 -16.11
CA GLU A 48 2.72 1.42 -16.32
C GLU A 48 2.33 0.57 -15.10
N ALA A 49 2.49 1.11 -13.90
CA ALA A 49 2.12 0.42 -12.67
C ALA A 49 1.79 1.37 -11.52
N THR A 50 0.99 0.90 -10.58
CA THR A 50 0.85 1.48 -9.24
C THR A 50 1.47 0.56 -8.21
N LEU A 51 2.16 1.11 -7.20
CA LEU A 51 2.71 0.35 -6.08
C LEU A 51 2.02 0.76 -4.77
N CYS A 52 1.61 -0.23 -3.98
CA CYS A 52 1.02 -0.02 -2.66
C CYS A 52 1.68 -0.91 -1.61
N ASN A 53 1.90 -0.36 -0.42
CA ASN A 53 2.22 -1.12 0.78
C ASN A 53 1.11 -0.87 1.81
N PRO A 54 0.13 -1.77 1.93
CA PRO A 54 -1.07 -1.55 2.73
C PRO A 54 -0.76 -1.65 4.23
N PRO A 55 -1.59 -1.04 5.09
CA PRO A 55 -1.44 -1.18 6.54
C PRO A 55 -1.66 -2.63 6.98
N PHE A 56 -0.73 -3.17 7.77
CA PHE A 56 -0.64 -4.60 8.08
C PHE A 56 -1.59 -5.10 9.18
N HIS A 57 -2.02 -4.22 10.07
CA HIS A 57 -2.79 -4.56 11.26
C HIS A 57 -4.26 -4.13 11.16
N ASP A 58 -5.14 -4.88 11.81
CA ASP A 58 -6.59 -4.60 11.81
C ASP A 58 -7.03 -3.55 12.85
N SER A 59 -6.15 -3.23 13.79
CA SER A 59 -6.45 -2.38 14.93
C SER A 59 -5.17 -1.82 15.55
N ALA A 60 -5.32 -0.74 16.33
CA ALA A 60 -4.23 -0.20 17.14
C ALA A 60 -3.70 -1.24 18.14
N ALA A 61 -4.58 -2.10 18.67
CA ALA A 61 -4.23 -3.13 19.62
C ALA A 61 -3.36 -4.22 18.97
N SER A 62 -3.73 -4.70 17.77
CA SER A 62 -2.92 -5.70 17.06
C SER A 62 -1.60 -5.12 16.54
N ALA A 63 -1.57 -3.83 16.17
CA ALA A 63 -0.32 -3.13 15.87
C ALA A 63 0.63 -3.08 17.07
N ARG A 64 0.13 -2.69 18.26
CA ARG A 64 0.93 -2.68 19.50
C ARG A 64 1.45 -4.06 19.86
N ALA A 65 0.59 -5.07 19.84
CA ALA A 65 0.98 -6.46 20.13
C ALA A 65 2.00 -7.01 19.11
N GLY A 66 1.87 -6.64 17.84
CA GLY A 66 2.83 -6.96 16.78
C GLY A 66 4.19 -6.32 17.02
N SER A 67 4.22 -5.03 17.33
CA SER A 67 5.45 -4.30 17.69
C SER A 67 6.13 -4.91 18.92
N GLU A 68 5.38 -5.25 19.97
CA GLU A 68 5.93 -5.88 21.17
C GLU A 68 6.51 -7.28 20.93
N ARG A 69 5.88 -8.07 20.06
CA ARG A 69 6.37 -9.40 19.70
C ARG A 69 7.64 -9.31 18.85
N LYS A 70 7.70 -8.35 17.92
CA LYS A 70 8.87 -8.09 17.08
C LYS A 70 10.04 -7.54 17.90
N ARG A 71 9.78 -6.66 18.87
CA ARG A 71 10.79 -6.18 19.83
C ARG A 71 11.39 -7.33 20.64
N ARG A 72 10.55 -8.23 21.16
CA ARG A 72 11.00 -9.44 21.86
C ARG A 72 11.86 -10.35 20.98
N ASN A 73 11.46 -10.56 19.72
CA ASN A 73 12.19 -11.41 18.78
C ASN A 73 13.53 -10.79 18.31
N LEU A 74 13.69 -9.47 18.40
CA LEU A 74 14.91 -8.75 18.03
C LEU A 74 15.86 -8.53 19.22
N GLY A 75 15.48 -8.93 20.43
CA GLY A 75 16.29 -8.74 21.64
C GLY A 75 16.51 -7.27 22.03
N GLN A 76 15.64 -6.37 21.58
CA GLN A 76 15.77 -4.92 21.80
C GLN A 76 15.12 -4.48 23.12
N ASP A 77 15.75 -3.52 23.79
CA ASP A 77 15.30 -3.01 25.09
C ASP A 77 14.07 -2.10 24.95
N LYS A 78 13.36 -1.83 26.06
CA LYS A 78 12.12 -1.04 26.02
C LYS A 78 12.30 0.39 25.49
N ASP A 79 13.51 0.92 25.57
CA ASP A 79 13.87 2.30 25.20
C ASP A 79 14.46 2.43 23.78
N ASP A 80 14.69 1.32 23.08
CA ASP A 80 15.17 1.37 21.70
C ASP A 80 14.07 1.87 20.76
N ALA A 81 14.33 3.01 20.10
CA ALA A 81 13.44 3.55 19.08
C ALA A 81 13.30 2.53 17.93
N LEU A 82 12.11 1.95 17.79
CA LEU A 82 11.82 1.04 16.70
C LEU A 82 12.01 1.74 15.35
N ASN A 83 12.84 1.15 14.48
CA ASN A 83 12.90 1.47 13.04
C ASN A 83 11.57 1.13 12.31
N PHE A 84 10.61 0.53 13.00
CA PHE A 84 9.22 0.32 12.55
C PHE A 84 8.29 1.45 12.99
N GLY A 85 8.81 2.68 13.05
CA GLY A 85 8.10 3.91 13.44
C GLY A 85 7.07 4.42 12.43
N GLY A 86 6.28 3.51 11.84
CA GLY A 86 5.09 3.91 11.10
C GLY A 86 4.12 4.64 12.03
N GLN A 87 3.55 5.76 11.57
CA GLN A 87 2.50 6.43 12.33
C GLN A 87 1.24 5.56 12.37
N GLN A 88 0.36 5.75 13.37
CA GLN A 88 -0.75 4.84 13.67
C GLN A 88 -1.54 4.34 12.44
N GLN A 89 -1.79 5.19 11.43
CA GLN A 89 -2.52 4.82 10.20
C GLN A 89 -1.70 4.05 9.14
N GLU A 90 -0.38 4.02 9.23
CA GLU A 90 0.48 3.13 8.41
C GLU A 90 0.55 1.73 9.00
N LEU A 91 0.31 1.60 10.31
CA LEU A 91 0.38 0.31 10.99
C LEU A 91 -0.95 -0.43 10.91
N TRP A 92 -2.09 0.25 11.05
CA TRP A 92 -3.39 -0.41 11.06
C TRP A 92 -4.49 0.34 10.32
N CYS A 93 -5.47 -0.43 9.86
CA CYS A 93 -6.78 0.06 9.43
C CYS A 93 -7.86 -0.93 9.88
N GLU A 94 -9.09 -0.45 10.08
CA GLU A 94 -10.21 -1.34 10.40
C GLU A 94 -10.38 -2.43 9.33
N GLY A 95 -10.36 -3.70 9.77
CA GLY A 95 -10.43 -4.89 8.91
C GLY A 95 -9.09 -5.29 8.28
N GLY A 96 -8.02 -4.55 8.58
CA GLY A 96 -6.64 -4.89 8.24
C GLY A 96 -6.33 -4.88 6.75
N GLU A 97 -5.20 -5.48 6.39
CA GLU A 97 -4.70 -5.56 5.02
C GLU A 97 -5.75 -6.07 4.01
N VAL A 98 -6.47 -7.14 4.36
CA VAL A 98 -7.51 -7.71 3.48
C VAL A 98 -8.65 -6.72 3.25
N ALA A 99 -9.15 -6.05 4.29
CA ALA A 99 -10.19 -5.05 4.12
C ALA A 99 -9.67 -3.83 3.36
N PHE A 100 -8.41 -3.42 3.54
CA PHE A 100 -7.81 -2.35 2.76
C PHE A 100 -7.85 -2.67 1.25
N ILE A 101 -7.32 -3.84 0.87
CA ILE A 101 -7.21 -4.23 -0.53
C ILE A 101 -8.60 -4.57 -1.14
N LYS A 102 -9.44 -5.35 -0.43
CA LYS A 102 -10.77 -5.77 -0.90
C LYS A 102 -11.84 -4.68 -0.74
N LYS A 103 -12.02 -4.22 0.50
CA LYS A 103 -13.21 -3.48 0.96
C LYS A 103 -12.99 -1.97 1.06
N LYS A 104 -11.74 -1.49 0.98
CA LYS A 104 -11.37 -0.07 0.97
C LYS A 104 -10.55 0.26 -0.27
N LYS A 105 -11.18 0.02 -1.42
CA LYS A 105 -10.99 0.78 -2.67
C LYS A 105 -9.86 0.39 -3.59
N MET A 106 -8.89 -0.44 -3.23
CA MET A 106 -7.82 -0.71 -4.19
C MET A 106 -8.35 -1.49 -5.41
N ILE A 107 -8.98 -2.65 -5.19
CA ILE A 107 -9.59 -3.45 -6.27
C ILE A 107 -10.82 -2.77 -6.89
N VAL A 108 -11.58 -2.00 -6.09
CA VAL A 108 -12.81 -1.34 -6.58
C VAL A 108 -12.49 -0.09 -7.42
N GLU A 109 -11.64 0.81 -6.93
CA GLU A 109 -11.29 2.03 -7.68
C GLU A 109 -10.43 1.72 -8.90
N SER A 110 -9.57 0.69 -8.85
CA SER A 110 -8.76 0.29 -10.02
C SER A 110 -9.62 0.00 -11.25
N GLN A 111 -10.85 -0.48 -11.07
CA GLN A 111 -11.74 -0.74 -12.20
C GLN A 111 -12.04 0.51 -13.03
N ALA A 112 -12.21 1.65 -12.37
CA ALA A 112 -12.44 2.93 -13.05
C ALA A 112 -11.19 3.42 -13.82
N PHE A 113 -10.00 2.88 -13.50
CA PHE A 113 -8.72 3.30 -14.07
C PHE A 113 -8.05 2.23 -14.94
N GLY A 114 -8.75 1.15 -15.31
CA GLY A 114 -8.18 0.04 -16.09
C GLY A 114 -7.60 0.46 -17.46
N ARG A 115 -8.07 1.58 -18.04
CA ARG A 115 -7.51 2.15 -19.29
C ARG A 115 -6.30 3.07 -19.08
N GLN A 116 -6.03 3.43 -17.83
CA GLN A 116 -5.01 4.40 -17.45
C GLN A 116 -3.83 3.76 -16.72
N VAL A 117 -3.99 2.53 -16.23
CA VAL A 117 -2.95 1.84 -15.47
C VAL A 117 -2.85 0.41 -15.97
N MET A 118 -1.66 0.00 -16.39
CA MET A 118 -1.44 -1.37 -16.88
C MET A 118 -1.33 -2.39 -15.74
N TRP A 119 -0.70 -2.05 -14.61
CA TRP A 119 -0.57 -2.96 -13.45
C TRP A 119 -0.96 -2.31 -12.13
N PHE A 120 -1.85 -2.98 -11.38
CA PHE A 120 -2.21 -2.58 -10.02
C PHE A 120 -1.54 -3.50 -9.00
N THR A 121 -0.61 -2.98 -8.22
CA THR A 121 0.30 -3.83 -7.43
C THR A 121 0.26 -3.44 -5.96
N THR A 122 0.26 -4.45 -5.09
CA THR A 122 0.25 -4.25 -3.64
C THR A 122 1.03 -5.34 -2.95
N LEU A 123 1.82 -4.99 -1.95
CA LEU A 123 2.42 -5.97 -1.07
C LEU A 123 1.33 -6.64 -0.22
N VAL A 124 1.45 -7.95 -0.02
CA VAL A 124 0.65 -8.74 0.91
C VAL A 124 1.58 -9.37 1.95
N SER A 125 1.30 -9.13 3.22
CA SER A 125 2.15 -9.47 4.35
C SER A 125 2.08 -10.93 4.78
N ARG A 126 0.96 -11.61 4.48
CA ARG A 126 0.68 -12.98 4.92
C ARG A 126 -0.04 -13.75 3.82
N GLY A 127 0.45 -14.96 3.53
CA GLY A 127 -0.17 -15.86 2.54
C GLY A 127 -1.63 -16.20 2.84
N GLU A 128 -2.04 -16.21 4.12
CA GLU A 128 -3.43 -16.40 4.55
C GLU A 128 -4.40 -15.34 4.00
N ASN A 129 -3.87 -14.16 3.64
CA ASN A 129 -4.66 -13.09 3.05
C ASN A 129 -4.87 -13.30 1.55
N LEU A 130 -4.09 -14.15 0.88
CA LEU A 130 -4.19 -14.36 -0.57
C LEU A 130 -5.51 -15.00 -1.01
N PRO A 131 -6.03 -16.09 -0.40
CA PRO A 131 -7.29 -16.70 -0.86
C PRO A 131 -8.46 -15.71 -0.94
N PRO A 132 -8.79 -14.92 0.10
CA PRO A 132 -9.88 -13.96 -0.01
C PRO A 132 -9.59 -12.83 -1.01
N LEU A 133 -8.32 -12.49 -1.28
CA LEU A 133 -7.94 -11.49 -2.28
C LEU A 133 -8.11 -12.01 -3.71
N TYR A 134 -7.72 -13.25 -3.98
CA TYR A 134 -7.95 -13.89 -5.27
C TYR A 134 -9.44 -13.92 -5.62
N HIS A 135 -10.30 -14.29 -4.67
CA HIS A 135 -11.75 -14.24 -4.88
C HIS A 135 -12.23 -12.84 -5.28
N ALA A 136 -11.80 -11.79 -4.58
CA ALA A 136 -12.20 -10.42 -4.95
C ALA A 136 -11.63 -9.96 -6.30
N LEU A 137 -10.43 -10.39 -6.67
CA LEU A 137 -9.85 -10.07 -7.97
C LEU A 137 -10.64 -10.77 -9.10
N THR A 138 -11.03 -12.03 -8.89
CA THR A 138 -11.90 -12.75 -9.82
C THR A 138 -13.26 -12.07 -9.96
N ASP A 139 -13.91 -11.71 -8.84
CA ASP A 139 -15.21 -11.02 -8.85
C ASP A 139 -15.13 -9.64 -9.54
N ALA A 140 -13.97 -8.98 -9.46
CA ALA A 140 -13.69 -7.70 -10.10
C ALA A 140 -13.28 -7.82 -11.58
N GLY A 141 -13.17 -9.02 -12.13
CA GLY A 141 -12.80 -9.25 -13.53
C GLY A 141 -11.31 -9.11 -13.83
N ALA A 142 -10.42 -9.35 -12.86
CA ALA A 142 -8.98 -9.31 -13.10
C ALA A 142 -8.56 -10.43 -14.08
N VAL A 143 -7.94 -10.07 -15.21
CA VAL A 143 -7.52 -11.08 -16.21
C VAL A 143 -6.23 -11.81 -15.84
N LYS A 144 -5.37 -11.20 -15.01
CA LYS A 144 -4.05 -11.76 -14.73
C LYS A 144 -3.59 -11.38 -13.33
N VAL A 145 -3.39 -12.39 -12.51
CA VAL A 145 -2.82 -12.24 -11.17
C VAL A 145 -1.48 -12.97 -11.13
N VAL A 146 -0.41 -12.25 -10.76
CA VAL A 146 0.95 -12.78 -10.74
C VAL A 146 1.51 -12.67 -9.32
N LYS A 147 1.75 -13.83 -8.69
CA LYS A 147 2.56 -13.87 -7.49
C LYS A 147 4.03 -13.73 -7.89
N LYS A 148 4.73 -12.73 -7.34
CA LYS A 148 6.19 -12.60 -7.47
C LYS A 148 6.82 -12.69 -6.09
N ASP A 149 7.75 -13.62 -5.95
CA ASP A 149 8.54 -13.77 -4.73
C ASP A 149 9.80 -12.90 -4.87
N ASP A 150 9.92 -11.88 -4.02
CA ASP A 150 11.16 -11.13 -3.85
C ASP A 150 12.01 -11.84 -2.79
N GLY A 151 13.07 -12.53 -3.22
CA GLY A 151 13.90 -13.39 -2.37
C GLY A 151 14.56 -12.74 -1.15
N GLN A 152 14.35 -11.43 -0.90
CA GLN A 152 14.86 -10.71 0.27
C GLN A 152 13.78 -10.33 1.31
N ALA A 153 12.48 -10.40 0.97
CA ALA A 153 11.38 -10.13 1.91
C ALA A 153 10.14 -10.95 1.56
N LYS A 154 9.44 -11.50 2.57
CA LYS A 154 8.13 -12.18 2.41
C LYS A 154 7.01 -11.19 2.05
N ALA A 155 7.17 -10.41 0.98
CA ALA A 155 6.18 -9.46 0.52
C ALA A 155 5.69 -9.89 -0.86
N GLU A 156 4.40 -10.25 -0.94
CA GLU A 156 3.84 -10.97 -2.08
C GLU A 156 2.96 -10.07 -2.96
N SER A 157 3.03 -10.33 -4.28
CA SER A 157 1.98 -10.17 -5.31
C SER A 157 1.85 -8.86 -6.13
N LEU A 158 1.68 -9.07 -7.44
CA LEU A 158 1.44 -8.10 -8.50
C LEU A 158 0.15 -8.52 -9.23
N TYR A 159 -0.81 -7.64 -9.49
CA TYR A 159 -1.98 -8.03 -10.29
C TYR A 159 -2.26 -7.02 -11.42
N CYS A 160 -2.80 -7.54 -12.52
CA CYS A 160 -3.32 -6.75 -13.62
C CYS A 160 -4.83 -6.97 -13.65
N LEU A 161 -5.57 -5.89 -13.43
CA LEU A 161 -6.93 -5.80 -13.93
C LEU A 161 -6.84 -5.21 -15.33
N ASP A 162 -6.65 -6.08 -16.32
CA ASP A 162 -7.10 -5.72 -17.66
C ASP A 162 -8.61 -5.89 -17.64
N LEU A 163 -9.35 -4.79 -17.77
CA LEU A 163 -10.81 -4.85 -17.89
C LEU A 163 -11.24 -4.89 -19.35
N TYR A 164 -10.30 -5.09 -20.27
CA TYR A 164 -10.55 -5.14 -21.70
C TYR A 164 -9.93 -6.38 -22.32
N GLY A 165 -10.75 -7.44 -22.35
CA GLY A 165 -11.06 -8.14 -23.60
C GLY A 165 -12.35 -7.58 -24.16
#